data_AF-A0A7V9H2H2-F1
#
_entry.id   AF-A0A7V9H2H2-F1
#
_cell.length_a   1.000
_cell.length_b   1.000
_cell.length_c   1.000
_cell.angle_alpha   90.00
_cell.angle_beta   90.00
_cell.angle_gamma   90.00
#
_symmetry.space_group_name_H-M   'P 1'
#
loop_
_entity.id
_entity.type
_entity.pdbx_description
1 polymer ?
#
loop_
_entity_poly.entity_id
_entity_poly.type
_entity_poly.pdbx_seq_one_letter_code
_entity_poly.pdbx_strand_id
1 'polypeptide(L)'
;MYTREALFDALEPPVDPAELLDLVPELSLARGLEGSPYHHLDTLDHILEVIRRVERELVENRLGARVPEDRIDGLRLAALLHDVAKPVTRGELEGRVLFVAHDSLGAALVRRVCWRLGLPARETDLAVTLTALHLKIGFMQNPRTDHPPKRLAHAAGPFGEELAVLSLADRLAAQGPSLKPEHIDRHVALCADFLETSRKLGPYPEPDYGALAATLHPGSHADAGHTASYARLLTARGLDQTSANKAALTQAFSLL
;
A
#
# COMPACT_ATOMS: atom_id res chain seq x y z
N MET A 1 15.14 -20.09 -5.69
CA MET A 1 15.10 -18.70 -5.16
C MET A 1 14.07 -17.98 -6.00
N TYR A 2 12.96 -17.57 -5.41
CA TYR A 2 11.88 -16.89 -6.15
C TYR A 2 12.37 -15.53 -6.65
N THR A 3 11.97 -15.15 -7.86
CA THR A 3 12.43 -13.91 -8.50
C THR A 3 11.30 -12.90 -8.64
N ARG A 4 11.66 -11.65 -8.93
CA ARG A 4 10.72 -10.58 -9.31
C ARG A 4 9.80 -11.03 -10.43
N GLU A 5 10.36 -11.63 -11.48
CA GLU A 5 9.63 -12.06 -12.68
C GLU A 5 8.57 -13.10 -12.34
N ALA A 6 8.95 -14.14 -11.57
CA ALA A 6 8.02 -15.18 -11.16
C ALA A 6 6.82 -14.62 -10.37
N LEU A 7 7.04 -13.58 -9.55
CA LEU A 7 5.94 -12.94 -8.83
C LEU A 7 4.97 -12.22 -9.77
N PHE A 8 5.49 -11.43 -10.72
CA PHE A 8 4.63 -10.65 -11.59
C PHE A 8 3.91 -11.52 -12.63
N ASP A 9 4.55 -12.59 -13.10
CA ASP A 9 3.89 -13.61 -13.91
C ASP A 9 2.71 -14.25 -13.15
N ALA A 10 2.90 -14.61 -11.87
CA ALA A 10 1.84 -15.19 -11.03
C ALA A 10 0.72 -14.20 -10.65
N LEU A 11 0.95 -12.89 -10.82
CA LEU A 11 -0.05 -11.85 -10.62
C LEU A 11 -0.90 -11.59 -11.88
N GLU A 12 -0.52 -12.14 -13.04
CA GLU A 12 -1.35 -12.07 -14.23
C GLU A 12 -2.62 -12.92 -14.10
N PRO A 13 -3.79 -12.44 -14.53
CA PRO A 13 -5.01 -13.24 -14.51
C PRO A 13 -4.94 -14.46 -15.47
N PRO A 14 -5.45 -15.65 -15.06
CA PRO A 14 -6.05 -15.95 -13.76
C PRO A 14 -4.99 -16.20 -12.68
N VAL A 15 -5.14 -15.51 -11.55
CA VAL A 15 -4.23 -15.64 -10.40
C VAL A 15 -4.43 -16.99 -9.71
N ASP A 16 -3.35 -17.77 -9.54
CA ASP A 16 -3.34 -19.01 -8.75
C ASP A 16 -2.92 -18.71 -7.29
N PRO A 17 -3.83 -18.89 -6.31
CA PRO A 17 -3.51 -18.65 -4.90
C PRO A 17 -2.40 -19.57 -4.36
N ALA A 18 -2.25 -20.79 -4.87
CA ALA A 18 -1.21 -21.70 -4.39
C ALA A 18 0.18 -21.20 -4.81
N GLU A 19 0.32 -20.79 -6.06
CA GLU A 19 1.56 -20.22 -6.59
C GLU A 19 1.94 -18.93 -5.86
N LEU A 20 0.98 -18.03 -5.63
CA LEU A 20 1.23 -16.80 -4.86
C LEU A 20 1.69 -17.08 -3.43
N LEU A 21 1.15 -18.10 -2.77
CA LEU A 21 1.55 -18.46 -1.41
C LEU A 21 2.93 -19.10 -1.34
N ASP A 22 3.36 -19.79 -2.39
CA ASP A 22 4.73 -20.30 -2.50
C ASP A 22 5.72 -19.14 -2.65
N LEU A 23 5.37 -18.11 -3.44
CA LEU A 23 6.16 -16.91 -3.68
C LEU A 23 6.16 -15.93 -2.49
N VAL A 24 5.02 -15.80 -1.81
CA VAL A 24 4.75 -14.88 -0.70
C VAL A 24 4.12 -15.66 0.47
N PRO A 25 4.91 -16.49 1.17
CA PRO A 25 4.41 -17.33 2.27
C PRO A 25 3.85 -16.54 3.45
N GLU A 26 4.21 -15.26 3.59
CA GLU A 26 3.67 -14.35 4.59
C GLU A 26 2.13 -14.24 4.51
N LEU A 27 1.54 -14.42 3.33
CA LEU A 27 0.09 -14.38 3.10
C LEU A 27 -0.64 -15.64 3.56
N SER A 28 0.07 -16.73 3.87
CA SER A 28 -0.57 -17.97 4.35
C SER A 28 -1.37 -17.77 5.64
N LEU A 29 -0.93 -16.82 6.47
CA LEU A 29 -1.60 -16.46 7.73
C LEU A 29 -2.92 -15.69 7.51
N ALA A 30 -3.17 -15.16 6.31
CA ALA A 30 -4.42 -14.48 5.98
C ALA A 30 -5.56 -15.45 5.66
N ARG A 31 -5.24 -16.71 5.34
CA ARG A 31 -6.25 -17.73 5.02
C ARG A 31 -7.13 -18.03 6.23
N GLY A 32 -8.44 -17.97 6.05
CA GLY A 32 -9.42 -18.19 7.10
C GLY A 32 -9.48 -17.08 8.16
N LEU A 33 -8.72 -15.99 7.99
CA LEU A 33 -8.79 -14.85 8.90
C LEU A 33 -10.01 -13.99 8.55
N GLU A 34 -11.04 -14.08 9.38
CA GLU A 34 -12.24 -13.26 9.24
C GLU A 34 -11.97 -11.76 9.44
N GLY A 35 -12.57 -10.95 8.57
CA GLY A 35 -12.50 -9.50 8.62
C GLY A 35 -13.56 -8.86 9.54
N SER A 36 -13.81 -7.58 9.32
CA SER A 36 -14.93 -6.87 9.95
C SER A 36 -16.26 -7.15 9.23
N PRO A 37 -17.43 -6.76 9.79
CA PRO A 37 -18.73 -6.92 9.13
C PRO A 37 -18.90 -6.21 7.77
N TYR A 38 -17.91 -5.42 7.34
CA TYR A 38 -17.83 -4.83 6.01
C TYR A 38 -17.26 -5.79 4.97
N HIS A 39 -16.72 -6.93 5.39
CA HIS A 39 -16.10 -7.95 4.54
C HIS A 39 -16.99 -9.19 4.49
N HIS A 40 -17.12 -9.78 3.30
CA HIS A 40 -17.82 -11.06 3.07
C HIS A 40 -16.85 -12.23 2.83
N LEU A 41 -15.57 -11.92 2.62
CA LEU A 41 -14.49 -12.87 2.37
C LEU A 41 -13.55 -12.92 3.57
N ASP A 42 -12.79 -14.00 3.68
CA ASP A 42 -11.62 -14.01 4.55
C ASP A 42 -10.54 -13.05 4.01
N THR A 43 -9.48 -12.82 4.79
CA THR A 43 -8.46 -11.82 4.43
C THR A 43 -7.69 -12.20 3.16
N LEU A 44 -7.42 -13.49 2.90
CA LEU A 44 -6.72 -13.91 1.68
C LEU A 44 -7.62 -13.74 0.45
N ASP A 45 -8.86 -14.21 0.53
CA ASP A 45 -9.82 -14.08 -0.56
C ASP A 45 -10.17 -12.61 -0.85
N HIS A 46 -10.23 -11.77 0.19
CA HIS A 46 -10.33 -10.31 0.04
C HIS A 46 -9.17 -9.75 -0.77
N ILE A 47 -7.92 -10.11 -0.43
CA ILE A 47 -6.73 -9.66 -1.16
C ILE A 47 -6.81 -10.04 -2.65
N LEU A 48 -7.20 -11.27 -2.96
CA LEU A 48 -7.36 -11.73 -4.35
C LEU A 48 -8.44 -10.94 -5.10
N GLU A 49 -9.56 -10.64 -4.43
CA GLU A 49 -10.61 -9.80 -4.98
C GLU A 49 -10.12 -8.35 -5.19
N VAL A 50 -9.29 -7.79 -4.29
CA VAL A 50 -8.68 -6.47 -4.49
C VAL A 50 -7.80 -6.44 -5.75
N ILE A 51 -6.96 -7.45 -5.97
CA ILE A 51 -6.15 -7.56 -7.20
C ILE A 51 -7.05 -7.53 -8.43
N ARG A 52 -8.12 -8.34 -8.45
CA ARG A 52 -9.08 -8.37 -9.56
C ARG A 52 -9.76 -7.02 -9.78
N ARG A 53 -10.05 -6.28 -8.70
CA ARG A 53 -10.65 -4.93 -8.77
C ARG A 53 -9.66 -3.89 -9.29
N VAL A 54 -8.37 -3.99 -8.93
CA VAL A 54 -7.30 -3.17 -9.50
C VAL A 54 -7.19 -3.38 -11.00
N GLU A 55 -7.10 -4.64 -11.47
CA GLU A 55 -7.03 -4.94 -12.91
C GLU A 55 -8.23 -4.37 -13.67
N ARG A 56 -9.42 -4.54 -13.09
CA ARG A 56 -10.65 -4.00 -13.67
C ARG A 56 -10.61 -2.47 -13.77
N GLU A 57 -10.14 -1.78 -12.73
CA GLU A 57 -10.06 -0.32 -12.72
C GLU A 57 -8.98 0.19 -13.69
N LEU A 58 -7.87 -0.51 -13.87
CA LEU A 58 -6.85 -0.17 -14.87
C LEU A 58 -7.42 -0.24 -16.31
N VAL A 59 -8.36 -1.14 -16.57
CA VAL A 59 -9.03 -1.28 -17.89
C VAL A 59 -10.22 -0.33 -18.05
N GLU A 60 -11.13 -0.29 -17.07
CA GLU A 60 -12.36 0.51 -17.15
C GLU A 60 -12.12 2.00 -16.87
N ASN A 61 -11.06 2.32 -16.11
CA ASN A 61 -10.65 3.67 -15.71
C ASN A 61 -11.80 4.58 -15.27
N ARG A 62 -12.67 4.07 -14.39
CA ARG A 62 -13.88 4.77 -13.96
C ARG A 62 -13.56 5.98 -13.09
N LEU A 63 -12.46 5.91 -12.34
CA LEU A 63 -11.95 6.98 -11.49
C LEU A 63 -11.20 8.06 -12.30
N GLY A 64 -10.80 7.77 -13.54
CA GLY A 64 -9.96 8.66 -14.35
C GLY A 64 -8.54 8.80 -13.77
N ALA A 65 -8.03 7.74 -13.13
CA ALA A 65 -6.66 7.67 -12.65
C ALA A 65 -5.68 7.61 -13.83
N ARG A 66 -4.47 8.14 -13.63
CA ARG A 66 -3.41 8.23 -14.62
C ARG A 66 -2.20 7.42 -14.17
N VAL A 67 -2.40 6.12 -13.99
CA VAL A 67 -1.33 5.19 -13.57
C VAL A 67 -0.36 4.96 -14.73
N PRO A 68 0.93 5.33 -14.60
CA PRO A 68 1.96 5.01 -15.59
C PRO A 68 2.17 3.50 -15.75
N GLU A 69 2.48 3.04 -16.97
CA GLU A 69 2.70 1.60 -17.26
C GLU A 69 3.81 0.99 -16.38
N ASP A 70 4.90 1.73 -16.15
CA ASP A 70 6.05 1.33 -15.33
C ASP A 70 5.76 1.28 -13.82
N ARG A 71 4.50 1.49 -13.41
CA ARG A 71 4.05 1.46 -12.01
C ARG A 71 2.90 0.47 -11.77
N ILE A 72 2.37 -0.16 -12.81
CA ILE A 72 1.30 -1.16 -12.71
C ILE A 72 1.75 -2.34 -11.84
N ASP A 73 2.96 -2.86 -12.08
CA ASP A 73 3.56 -3.94 -11.28
C ASP A 73 3.63 -3.57 -9.79
N GLY A 74 4.13 -2.37 -9.47
CA GLY A 74 4.17 -1.88 -8.10
C GLY A 74 2.77 -1.79 -7.46
N LEU A 75 1.76 -1.36 -8.21
CA LEU A 75 0.37 -1.29 -7.74
C LEU A 75 -0.22 -2.69 -7.50
N ARG A 76 0.05 -3.66 -8.37
CA ARG A 76 -0.35 -5.07 -8.18
C ARG A 76 0.29 -5.66 -6.93
N LEU A 77 1.57 -5.40 -6.73
CA LEU A 77 2.30 -5.80 -5.52
C LEU A 77 1.70 -5.17 -4.25
N ALA A 78 1.37 -3.88 -4.30
CA ALA A 78 0.71 -3.20 -3.19
C ALA A 78 -0.67 -3.80 -2.89
N ALA A 79 -1.46 -4.13 -3.93
CA ALA A 79 -2.74 -4.81 -3.77
C ALA A 79 -2.60 -6.17 -3.11
N LEU A 80 -1.60 -6.96 -3.52
CA LEU A 80 -1.28 -8.26 -2.91
C LEU A 80 -0.91 -8.13 -1.42
N LEU A 81 -0.22 -7.04 -1.04
CA LEU A 81 0.40 -6.91 0.28
C LEU A 81 -0.26 -5.89 1.22
N HIS A 82 -1.31 -5.17 0.80
CA HIS A 82 -1.88 -4.05 1.58
C HIS A 82 -2.29 -4.47 3.01
N ASP A 83 -2.73 -5.71 3.17
CA ASP A 83 -3.24 -6.28 4.40
C ASP A 83 -2.34 -7.38 5.02
N VAL A 84 -1.10 -7.51 4.54
CA VAL A 84 -0.19 -8.61 4.95
C VAL A 84 0.04 -8.69 6.46
N ALA A 85 -0.12 -7.59 7.19
CA ALA A 85 0.04 -7.55 8.64
C ALA A 85 -1.25 -7.74 9.44
N LYS A 86 -2.43 -7.85 8.82
CA LYS A 86 -3.69 -8.11 9.55
C LYS A 86 -3.59 -9.33 10.49
N PRO A 87 -3.05 -10.49 10.09
CA PRO A 87 -2.98 -11.66 10.96
C PRO A 87 -2.19 -11.43 12.24
N VAL A 88 -1.04 -10.74 12.15
CA VAL A 88 -0.13 -10.51 13.27
C VAL A 88 -0.50 -9.30 14.13
N THR A 89 -1.46 -8.48 13.69
CA THR A 89 -1.99 -7.32 14.43
C THR A 89 -3.43 -7.52 14.91
N ARG A 90 -3.98 -8.71 14.72
CA ARG A 90 -5.31 -9.08 15.19
C ARG A 90 -5.34 -9.00 16.71
N GLY A 91 -6.22 -8.16 17.22
CA GLY A 91 -6.56 -8.06 18.64
C GLY A 91 -8.07 -8.11 18.84
N GLU A 92 -8.49 -8.21 20.09
CA GLU A 92 -9.89 -8.14 20.48
C GLU A 92 -10.04 -7.17 21.64
N LEU A 93 -10.99 -6.26 21.53
CA LEU A 93 -11.34 -5.31 22.59
C LEU A 93 -12.87 -5.27 22.73
N GLU A 94 -13.36 -5.60 23.92
CA GLU A 94 -14.80 -5.61 24.23
C GLU A 94 -15.63 -6.44 23.22
N GLY A 95 -15.11 -7.60 22.81
CA GLY A 95 -15.77 -8.49 21.82
C GLY A 95 -15.67 -8.02 20.37
N ARG A 96 -14.92 -6.95 20.08
CA ARG A 96 -14.69 -6.46 18.71
C ARG A 96 -13.28 -6.80 18.25
N VAL A 97 -13.19 -7.45 17.09
CA VAL A 97 -11.92 -7.70 16.41
C VAL A 97 -11.37 -6.38 15.85
N LEU A 98 -10.08 -6.14 16.10
CA LEU A 98 -9.34 -4.96 15.67
C LEU A 98 -8.01 -5.38 15.02
N PHE A 99 -7.52 -4.54 14.10
CA PHE A 99 -6.23 -4.72 13.43
C PHE A 99 -5.40 -3.45 13.61
N VAL A 100 -4.89 -3.24 14.82
CA VAL A 100 -4.25 -1.96 15.18
C VAL A 100 -2.88 -1.86 14.50
N ALA A 101 -2.65 -0.75 13.79
CA ALA A 101 -1.39 -0.43 13.11
C ALA A 101 -0.92 -1.45 12.03
N HIS A 102 -1.85 -2.24 11.45
CA HIS A 102 -1.51 -3.20 10.39
C HIS A 102 -0.98 -2.51 9.12
N ASP A 103 -1.39 -1.28 8.83
CA ASP A 103 -0.83 -0.48 7.74
C ASP A 103 0.68 -0.22 7.94
N SER A 104 1.07 0.20 9.13
CA SER A 104 2.44 0.58 9.48
C SER A 104 3.35 -0.64 9.63
N LEU A 105 2.86 -1.71 10.29
CA LEU A 105 3.60 -2.98 10.34
C LEU A 105 3.64 -3.66 8.96
N GLY A 106 2.56 -3.53 8.19
CA GLY A 106 2.46 -4.03 6.82
C GLY A 106 3.54 -3.44 5.93
N ALA A 107 3.77 -2.13 5.99
CA ALA A 107 4.85 -1.46 5.28
C ALA A 107 6.25 -2.06 5.59
N ALA A 108 6.50 -2.42 6.86
CA ALA A 108 7.74 -3.08 7.26
C ALA A 108 7.85 -4.54 6.76
N LEU A 109 6.73 -5.26 6.68
CA LEU A 109 6.68 -6.60 6.09
C LEU A 109 6.85 -6.56 4.57
N VAL A 110 6.23 -5.60 3.87
CA VAL A 110 6.41 -5.38 2.43
C VAL A 110 7.87 -5.16 2.10
N ARG A 111 8.59 -4.34 2.87
CA ARG A 111 10.05 -4.17 2.72
C ARG A 111 10.77 -5.52 2.72
N ARG A 112 10.44 -6.43 3.65
CA ARG A 112 11.10 -7.74 3.76
C ARG A 112 10.79 -8.64 2.56
N VAL A 113 9.55 -8.63 2.08
CA VAL A 113 9.14 -9.34 0.87
C VAL A 113 9.90 -8.81 -0.35
N CYS A 114 9.94 -7.48 -0.52
CA CYS A 114 10.67 -6.84 -1.61
C CYS A 114 12.17 -7.14 -1.56
N TRP A 115 12.78 -7.14 -0.37
CA TRP A 115 14.18 -7.50 -0.18
C TRP A 115 14.45 -8.95 -0.56
N ARG A 116 13.61 -9.88 -0.10
CA ARG A 116 13.72 -11.32 -0.40
C ARG A 116 13.59 -11.62 -1.89
N LEU A 117 12.76 -10.85 -2.61
CA LEU A 117 12.52 -10.98 -4.04
C LEU A 117 13.45 -10.14 -4.92
N GLY A 118 14.33 -9.33 -4.31
CA GLY A 118 15.28 -8.49 -5.03
C GLY A 118 14.65 -7.33 -5.80
N LEU A 119 13.54 -6.77 -5.31
CA LEU A 119 12.83 -5.70 -6.02
C LEU A 119 13.61 -4.38 -6.02
N PRO A 120 13.51 -3.58 -7.10
CA PRO A 120 14.11 -2.27 -7.19
C PRO A 120 13.52 -1.29 -6.17
N ALA A 121 14.31 -0.24 -5.88
CA ALA A 121 13.97 0.73 -4.85
C ALA A 121 12.65 1.46 -5.12
N ARG A 122 12.37 1.85 -6.37
CA ARG A 122 11.15 2.57 -6.72
C ARG A 122 9.89 1.71 -6.57
N GLU A 123 9.93 0.45 -7.00
CA GLU A 123 8.80 -0.48 -6.80
C GLU A 123 8.57 -0.74 -5.31
N THR A 124 9.65 -0.90 -4.54
CA THR A 124 9.54 -1.05 -3.09
C THR A 124 8.96 0.19 -2.43
N ASP A 125 9.41 1.39 -2.81
CA ASP A 125 8.88 2.65 -2.30
C ASP A 125 7.38 2.79 -2.58
N LEU A 126 6.97 2.51 -3.81
CA LEU A 126 5.57 2.50 -4.20
C LEU A 126 4.77 1.52 -3.32
N ALA A 127 5.16 0.24 -3.27
CA ALA A 127 4.41 -0.76 -2.52
C ALA A 127 4.34 -0.45 -1.02
N VAL A 128 5.46 -0.06 -0.41
CA VAL A 128 5.54 0.34 1.00
C VAL A 128 4.67 1.56 1.28
N THR A 129 4.71 2.59 0.41
CA THR A 129 3.90 3.80 0.54
C THR A 129 2.42 3.47 0.49
N LEU A 130 2.00 2.68 -0.51
CA LEU A 130 0.61 2.32 -0.71
C LEU A 130 0.09 1.49 0.47
N THR A 131 0.85 0.48 0.93
CA THR A 131 0.48 -0.30 2.12
C THR A 131 0.37 0.58 3.37
N ALA A 132 1.27 1.54 3.58
CA ALA A 132 1.19 2.45 4.73
C ALA A 132 -0.04 3.39 4.67
N LEU A 133 -0.57 3.65 3.48
CA LEU A 133 -1.60 4.67 3.25
C LEU A 133 -2.96 4.12 2.78
N HIS A 134 -3.10 2.82 2.55
CA HIS A 134 -4.24 2.23 1.83
C HIS A 134 -5.63 2.60 2.42
N LEU A 135 -5.72 2.76 3.75
CA LEU A 135 -6.97 3.15 4.42
C LEU A 135 -7.25 4.66 4.40
N LYS A 136 -6.24 5.50 4.17
CA LYS A 136 -6.26 6.91 4.61
C LYS A 136 -7.20 7.78 3.80
N ILE A 137 -7.46 7.47 2.52
CA ILE A 137 -8.46 8.18 1.71
C ILE A 137 -9.84 8.07 2.36
N GLY A 138 -10.21 6.89 2.89
CA GLY A 138 -11.49 6.69 3.59
C GLY A 138 -11.65 7.53 4.87
N PHE A 139 -10.55 8.08 5.40
CA PHE A 139 -10.53 8.85 6.64
C PHE A 139 -10.17 10.33 6.44
N MET A 140 -9.80 10.78 5.24
CA MET A 140 -9.17 12.09 5.06
C MET A 140 -10.07 13.30 5.37
N GLN A 141 -11.40 13.12 5.33
CA GLN A 141 -12.37 14.14 5.74
C GLN A 141 -12.72 14.09 7.25
N ASN A 142 -12.20 13.11 8.00
CA ASN A 142 -12.47 13.00 9.43
C ASN A 142 -11.52 13.92 10.22
N PRO A 143 -12.03 14.96 10.91
CA PRO A 143 -11.20 15.93 11.62
C PRO A 143 -10.46 15.33 12.84
N ARG A 144 -10.81 14.12 13.27
CA ARG A 144 -10.13 13.40 14.35
C ARG A 144 -8.95 12.56 13.87
N THR A 145 -8.66 12.55 12.57
CA THR A 145 -7.55 11.79 12.00
C THR A 145 -6.45 12.70 11.51
N ASP A 146 -5.22 12.21 11.56
CA ASP A 146 -4.03 12.98 11.19
C ASP A 146 -3.71 12.92 9.68
N HIS A 147 -4.74 12.78 8.82
CA HIS A 147 -4.56 12.60 7.38
C HIS A 147 -5.46 13.53 6.53
N PRO A 148 -5.42 14.86 6.74
CA PRO A 148 -6.16 15.78 5.87
C PRO A 148 -5.67 15.65 4.41
N PRO A 149 -6.49 15.97 3.40
CA PRO A 149 -6.21 15.64 2.00
C PRO A 149 -4.84 16.12 1.51
N LYS A 150 -4.43 17.35 1.86
CA LYS A 150 -3.12 17.90 1.47
C LYS A 150 -1.96 17.09 2.06
N ARG A 151 -2.06 16.70 3.34
CA ARG A 151 -1.02 15.91 3.99
C ARG A 151 -0.95 14.53 3.38
N LEU A 152 -2.10 13.89 3.15
CA LEU A 152 -2.15 12.58 2.51
C LEU A 152 -1.53 12.62 1.11
N ALA A 153 -1.78 13.69 0.35
CA ALA A 153 -1.19 13.88 -0.96
C ALA A 153 0.35 14.05 -0.89
N HIS A 154 0.89 14.81 0.06
CA HIS A 154 2.34 14.89 0.28
C HIS A 154 2.95 13.54 0.73
N ALA A 155 2.23 12.77 1.55
CA ALA A 155 2.64 11.45 1.99
C ALA A 155 2.67 10.42 0.84
N ALA A 156 1.65 10.44 -0.02
CA ALA A 156 1.60 9.61 -1.23
C ALA A 156 2.67 10.03 -2.25
N GLY A 157 2.99 11.33 -2.31
CA GLY A 157 3.99 11.88 -3.21
C GLY A 157 3.70 11.50 -4.67
N PRO A 158 4.68 10.92 -5.40
CA PRO A 158 4.47 10.57 -6.81
C PRO A 158 3.44 9.46 -7.03
N PHE A 159 2.98 8.77 -5.98
CA PHE A 159 2.13 7.57 -6.07
C PHE A 159 0.65 7.82 -5.76
N GLY A 160 0.18 9.06 -5.94
CA GLY A 160 -1.21 9.44 -5.66
C GLY A 160 -2.23 8.74 -6.57
N GLU A 161 -1.89 8.50 -7.84
CA GLU A 161 -2.79 7.84 -8.79
C GLU A 161 -3.04 6.39 -8.38
N GLU A 162 -1.98 5.68 -8.05
CA GLU A 162 -1.95 4.28 -7.64
C GLU A 162 -2.63 4.09 -6.28
N LEU A 163 -2.41 5.00 -5.33
CA LEU A 163 -3.10 4.98 -4.03
C LEU A 163 -4.61 5.11 -4.18
N ALA A 164 -5.08 5.97 -5.09
CA ALA A 164 -6.50 6.15 -5.33
C ALA A 164 -7.15 4.90 -5.95
N VAL A 165 -6.47 4.27 -6.91
CA VAL A 165 -6.90 2.99 -7.50
C VAL A 165 -6.94 1.88 -6.46
N LEU A 166 -5.88 1.71 -5.66
CA LEU A 166 -5.84 0.71 -4.59
C LEU A 166 -6.98 0.91 -3.58
N SER A 167 -7.18 2.15 -3.13
CA SER A 167 -8.22 2.45 -2.13
C SER A 167 -9.63 2.21 -2.66
N LEU A 168 -9.90 2.52 -3.93
CA LEU A 168 -11.17 2.22 -4.56
C LEU A 168 -11.37 0.70 -4.71
N ALA A 169 -10.35 -0.01 -5.17
CA ALA A 169 -10.39 -1.46 -5.33
C ALA A 169 -10.66 -2.18 -4.01
N ASP A 170 -9.97 -1.79 -2.93
CA ASP A 170 -10.16 -2.29 -1.57
C ASP A 170 -11.61 -2.09 -1.08
N ARG A 171 -12.14 -0.87 -1.27
CA ARG A 171 -13.54 -0.57 -0.93
C ARG A 171 -14.53 -1.45 -1.70
N LEU A 172 -14.31 -1.66 -2.99
CA LEU A 172 -15.19 -2.44 -3.85
C LEU A 172 -15.09 -3.96 -3.60
N ALA A 173 -13.98 -4.44 -3.04
CA ALA A 173 -13.76 -5.84 -2.70
C ALA A 173 -14.51 -6.25 -1.43
N ALA A 174 -14.60 -5.36 -0.44
CA ALA A 174 -15.14 -5.69 0.88
C ALA A 174 -16.54 -6.35 0.83
N GLN A 175 -17.51 -5.79 0.08
CA GLN A 175 -18.88 -6.32 -0.20
C GLN A 175 -19.64 -7.04 0.95
N GLY A 176 -19.31 -6.75 2.22
CA GLY A 176 -19.98 -7.33 3.38
C GLY A 176 -21.36 -6.72 3.63
N PRO A 177 -22.17 -7.33 4.50
CA PRO A 177 -23.56 -6.93 4.76
C PRO A 177 -23.69 -5.51 5.33
N SER A 178 -22.63 -4.97 5.93
CA SER A 178 -22.62 -3.57 6.43
C SER A 178 -22.23 -2.54 5.35
N LEU A 179 -21.76 -2.99 4.18
CA LEU A 179 -21.41 -2.10 3.07
C LEU A 179 -22.66 -1.77 2.25
N LYS A 180 -23.01 -0.48 2.21
CA LYS A 180 -24.17 0.03 1.46
C LYS A 180 -23.71 0.79 0.22
N PRO A 181 -24.55 0.93 -0.82
CA PRO A 181 -24.23 1.72 -2.01
C PRO A 181 -23.74 3.13 -1.67
N GLU A 182 -24.36 3.80 -0.70
CA GLU A 182 -23.94 5.15 -0.29
C GLU A 182 -22.52 5.22 0.29
N HIS A 183 -22.01 4.12 0.85
CA HIS A 183 -20.62 4.03 1.31
C HIS A 183 -19.65 3.96 0.12
N ILE A 184 -20.05 3.26 -0.96
CA ILE A 184 -19.27 3.16 -2.19
C ILE A 184 -19.25 4.51 -2.89
N ASP A 185 -20.41 5.14 -3.10
CA ASP A 185 -20.52 6.45 -3.77
C ASP A 185 -19.70 7.51 -3.05
N ARG A 186 -19.76 7.53 -1.71
CA ARG A 186 -18.94 8.42 -0.89
C ARG A 186 -17.45 8.15 -1.07
N HIS A 187 -17.03 6.89 -1.11
CA HIS A 187 -15.63 6.54 -1.25
C HIS A 187 -15.09 6.87 -2.65
N VAL A 188 -15.92 6.73 -3.69
CA VAL A 188 -15.60 7.21 -5.06
C VAL A 188 -15.36 8.72 -5.04
N ALA A 189 -16.26 9.50 -4.41
CA ALA A 189 -16.07 10.94 -4.26
C ALA A 189 -14.78 11.29 -3.49
N LEU A 190 -14.47 10.57 -2.40
CA LEU A 190 -13.22 10.74 -1.66
C LEU A 190 -11.99 10.47 -2.55
N CYS A 191 -12.01 9.42 -3.37
CA CYS A 191 -10.89 9.13 -4.28
C CYS A 191 -10.73 10.24 -5.32
N ALA A 192 -11.82 10.77 -5.88
CA ALA A 192 -11.79 11.87 -6.84
C ALA A 192 -11.26 13.17 -6.21
N ASP A 193 -11.74 13.55 -5.03
CA ASP A 193 -11.27 14.71 -4.26
C ASP A 193 -9.77 14.61 -3.93
N PHE A 194 -9.33 13.40 -3.56
CA PHE A 194 -7.92 13.12 -3.28
C PHE A 194 -7.06 13.31 -4.53
N LEU A 195 -7.47 12.73 -5.67
CA LEU A 195 -6.75 12.88 -6.94
C LEU A 195 -6.67 14.34 -7.37
N GLU A 196 -7.76 15.09 -7.28
CA GLU A 196 -7.76 16.52 -7.58
C GLU A 196 -6.76 17.26 -6.70
N THR A 197 -6.77 16.99 -5.39
CA THR A 197 -5.83 17.60 -4.43
C THR A 197 -4.39 17.23 -4.74
N SER A 198 -4.10 15.96 -5.00
CA SER A 198 -2.75 15.48 -5.30
C SER A 198 -2.19 16.08 -6.58
N ARG A 199 -2.99 16.11 -7.65
CA ARG A 199 -2.61 16.72 -8.94
C ARG A 199 -2.34 18.22 -8.82
N LYS A 200 -3.10 18.95 -7.98
CA LYS A 200 -2.89 20.39 -7.71
C LYS A 200 -1.60 20.68 -6.94
N LEU A 201 -1.19 19.77 -6.05
CA LEU A 201 0.00 19.93 -5.22
C LEU A 201 1.29 19.43 -5.88
N GLY A 202 1.17 18.50 -6.83
CA GLY A 202 2.30 18.04 -7.63
C GLY A 202 2.86 19.11 -8.60
N PRO A 203 3.93 18.78 -9.34
CA PRO A 203 4.62 17.50 -9.35
C PRO A 203 5.38 17.22 -8.05
N TYR A 204 5.52 15.94 -7.71
CA TYR A 204 6.29 15.50 -6.55
C TYR A 204 7.68 15.05 -7.02
N PRO A 205 8.77 15.50 -6.37
CA PRO A 205 10.10 15.05 -6.73
C PRO A 205 10.25 13.55 -6.42
N GLU A 206 10.82 12.81 -7.36
CA GLU A 206 11.24 11.43 -7.12
C GLU A 206 12.46 11.44 -6.17
N PRO A 207 12.51 10.51 -5.19
CA PRO A 207 13.68 10.33 -4.34
C PRO A 207 14.94 9.93 -5.13
N ASP A 208 16.11 10.36 -4.67
CA ASP A 208 17.38 9.83 -5.17
C ASP A 208 17.66 8.47 -4.53
N TYR A 209 17.06 7.43 -5.12
CA TYR A 209 17.23 6.05 -4.67
C TYR A 209 18.68 5.58 -4.73
N GLY A 210 19.49 6.12 -5.65
CA GLY A 210 20.90 5.78 -5.80
C GLY A 210 21.73 6.30 -4.62
N ALA A 211 21.53 7.58 -4.24
CA ALA A 211 22.16 8.17 -3.08
C ALA A 211 21.74 7.50 -1.76
N LEU A 212 20.46 7.14 -1.64
CA LEU A 212 19.96 6.37 -0.48
C LEU A 212 20.63 4.99 -0.42
N ALA A 213 20.65 4.25 -1.51
CA ALA A 213 21.29 2.93 -1.57
C ALA A 213 22.80 3.00 -1.29
N ALA A 214 23.49 4.04 -1.77
CA ALA A 214 24.93 4.23 -1.51
C ALA A 214 25.25 4.55 -0.04
N THR A 215 24.29 5.11 0.70
CA THR A 215 24.42 5.38 2.15
C THR A 215 24.12 4.13 2.98
N LEU A 216 23.35 3.19 2.41
CA LEU A 216 23.01 1.90 2.99
C LEU A 216 24.04 0.83 2.54
N HIS A 217 23.81 -0.44 2.90
CA HIS A 217 24.72 -1.52 2.51
C HIS A 217 24.56 -1.90 1.01
N PRO A 218 25.60 -2.43 0.34
CA PRO A 218 25.48 -2.92 -1.03
C PRO A 218 24.34 -3.94 -1.18
N GLY A 219 23.49 -3.77 -2.20
CA GLY A 219 22.32 -4.63 -2.45
C GLY A 219 21.02 -4.20 -1.75
N SER A 220 21.01 -3.06 -1.06
CA SER A 220 19.88 -2.58 -0.24
C SER A 220 18.80 -1.82 -1.04
N HIS A 221 18.46 -2.25 -2.27
CA HIS A 221 17.47 -1.53 -3.09
C HIS A 221 16.11 -1.41 -2.40
N ALA A 222 15.61 -2.51 -1.82
CA ALA A 222 14.38 -2.49 -1.04
C ALA A 222 14.47 -1.56 0.18
N ASP A 223 15.63 -1.49 0.84
CA ASP A 223 15.83 -0.60 1.99
C ASP A 223 15.85 0.87 1.57
N ALA A 224 16.44 1.19 0.42
CA ALA A 224 16.42 2.53 -0.14
C ALA A 224 14.97 2.97 -0.46
N GLY A 225 14.18 2.07 -1.05
CA GLY A 225 12.76 2.32 -1.32
C GLY A 225 11.93 2.54 -0.06
N HIS A 226 12.08 1.67 0.94
CA HIS A 226 11.42 1.83 2.24
C HIS A 226 11.86 3.11 2.96
N THR A 227 13.15 3.45 2.92
CA THR A 227 13.70 4.68 3.51
C THR A 227 13.10 5.91 2.86
N ALA A 228 12.95 5.92 1.53
CA ALA A 228 12.32 7.01 0.79
C ALA A 228 10.86 7.18 1.18
N SER A 229 10.10 6.08 1.24
CA SER A 229 8.71 6.07 1.70
C SER A 229 8.58 6.66 3.11
N TYR A 230 9.40 6.17 4.05
CA TYR A 230 9.33 6.62 5.44
C TYR A 230 9.73 8.08 5.62
N ALA A 231 10.79 8.54 4.94
CA ALA A 231 11.18 9.95 4.94
C ALA A 231 10.04 10.86 4.42
N ARG A 232 9.34 10.43 3.37
CA ARG A 232 8.17 11.16 2.83
C ARG A 232 7.02 11.22 3.84
N LEU A 233 6.73 10.13 4.55
CA LEU A 233 5.74 10.11 5.62
C LEU A 233 6.07 11.07 6.77
N LEU A 234 7.34 11.12 7.19
CA LEU A 234 7.82 12.05 8.22
C LEU A 234 7.73 13.52 7.76
N THR A 235 8.11 13.77 6.51
CA THR A 235 8.06 15.12 5.93
C THR A 235 6.62 15.63 5.83
N ALA A 236 5.68 14.77 5.42
CA ALA A 236 4.25 15.11 5.42
C ALA A 236 3.71 15.44 6.82
N ARG A 237 4.33 14.93 7.88
CA ARG A 237 4.01 15.25 9.28
C ARG A 237 4.73 16.49 9.82
N GLY A 238 5.45 17.22 8.96
CA GLY A 238 6.06 18.51 9.29
C GLY A 238 7.52 18.44 9.71
N LEU A 239 8.17 17.27 9.60
CA LEU A 239 9.61 17.18 9.76
C LEU A 239 10.30 17.76 8.52
N ASP A 240 11.40 18.50 8.68
CA ASP A 240 12.16 18.97 7.52
C ASP A 240 12.83 17.79 6.79
N GLN A 241 13.08 17.94 5.49
CA GLN A 241 13.59 16.86 4.63
C GLN A 241 14.91 16.26 5.16
N THR A 242 15.80 17.08 5.71
CA THR A 242 17.10 16.62 6.21
C THR A 242 16.91 15.74 7.44
N SER A 243 16.12 16.22 8.40
CA SER A 243 15.78 15.46 9.60
C SER A 243 15.00 14.19 9.28
N ALA A 244 14.08 14.24 8.31
CA ALA A 244 13.32 13.08 7.85
C ALA A 244 14.21 12.01 7.22
N ASN A 245 15.13 12.40 6.33
CA ASN A 245 16.08 11.47 5.72
C ASN A 245 16.98 10.83 6.79
N LYS A 246 17.49 11.62 7.73
CA LYS A 246 18.32 11.12 8.84
C LYS A 246 17.56 10.12 9.71
N ALA A 247 16.32 10.43 10.08
CA ALA A 247 15.48 9.55 10.88
C ALA A 247 15.15 8.24 10.14
N ALA A 248 14.85 8.33 8.84
CA ALA A 248 14.57 7.16 8.02
C ALA A 248 15.78 6.23 7.86
N LEU A 249 16.96 6.78 7.62
CA LEU A 249 18.20 5.99 7.57
C LEU A 249 18.48 5.32 8.93
N THR A 250 18.28 6.03 10.04
CA THR A 250 18.45 5.46 11.40
C THR A 250 17.51 4.29 11.66
N GLN A 251 16.26 4.38 11.18
CA GLN A 251 15.31 3.29 11.28
C GLN A 251 15.73 2.10 10.43
N ALA A 252 16.23 2.33 9.20
CA ALA A 252 16.71 1.27 8.33
C ALA A 252 17.85 0.47 8.97
N PHE A 253 18.82 1.15 9.61
CA PHE A 253 19.91 0.48 10.33
C PHE A 253 19.46 -0.31 11.57
N SER A 254 18.41 0.14 12.26
CA SER A 254 17.87 -0.57 13.44
C SER A 254 17.08 -1.84 13.09
N LEU A 255 16.73 -2.03 11.81
CA LEU A 255 15.96 -3.16 11.31
C LEU A 255 16.82 -4.19 10.54
N LEU A 256 18.15 -3.98 10.53
CA LEU A 256 19.18 -4.89 10.05
C LEU A 256 19.80 -5.62 11.25
#